data_AF-A0A1V5KTB0-F1
#
_entry.id   AF-A0A1V5KTB0-F1
#
_cell.length_a   1.000
_cell.length_b   1.000
_cell.length_c   1.000
_cell.angle_alpha   90.00
_cell.angle_beta   90.00
_cell.angle_gamma   90.00
#
_symmetry.space_group_name_H-M   'P 1'
#
loop_
_entity.id
_entity.type
_entity.pdbx_description
1 polymer ?
#
loop_
_entity_poly.entity_id
_entity_poly.type
_entity_poly.pdbx_seq_one_letter_code
_entity_poly.pdbx_strand_id
1 'polypeptide(L)' 'MNTISGLKALPIPERLQLVEDLWDSIALDQESLPDHSQIVQEIRRRRARFDENPGSGIAWSQLKKQIRASHA' A
#
# COMPACT_ATOMS: atom_id res chain seq x y z
N MET A 1 18.04 -19.72 -13.40
CA MET A 1 18.99 -18.98 -12.55
C MET A 1 18.20 -18.45 -11.37
N ASN A 2 18.45 -18.90 -10.13
CA ASN A 2 17.62 -18.51 -8.98
C ASN A 2 18.08 -17.15 -8.45
N THR A 3 17.53 -16.06 -9.00
CA THR A 3 17.98 -14.67 -8.81
C THR A 3 17.96 -14.24 -7.34
N ILE A 4 16.97 -14.67 -6.56
CA ILE A 4 16.86 -14.35 -5.13
C ILE A 4 17.99 -14.99 -4.30
N SER A 5 18.45 -16.19 -4.67
CA SER A 5 19.57 -16.84 -3.97
C SER A 5 20.87 -16.04 -4.14
N GLY A 6 21.11 -15.44 -5.30
CA GLY A 6 22.26 -14.56 -5.55
C GLY A 6 22.21 -13.28 -4.71
N LEU A 7 21.03 -12.64 -4.62
CA LEU A 7 20.84 -11.44 -3.80
C LEU A 7 21.10 -11.70 -2.30
N LYS A 8 20.74 -12.90 -1.81
CA LYS A 8 20.99 -13.28 -0.41
C LYS A 8 22.47 -13.43 -0.07
N ALA A 9 23.32 -13.70 -1.06
CA ALA A 9 24.76 -13.87 -0.88
C ALA A 9 25.53 -12.54 -0.74
N LEU A 10 24.89 -11.41 -1.06
CA LEU A 10 25.49 -10.09 -0.91
C LEU A 10 25.68 -9.70 0.57
N PRO A 11 26.72 -8.93 0.91
CA PRO A 11 26.87 -8.30 2.21
C PRO A 11 25.62 -7.50 2.62
N ILE A 12 25.38 -7.39 3.94
CA ILE A 12 24.21 -6.66 4.47
C ILE A 12 24.10 -5.23 3.91
N PRO A 13 25.18 -4.41 3.85
CA PRO A 13 25.08 -3.05 3.31
C PRO A 13 24.61 -3.01 1.86
N GLU A 14 25.11 -3.91 1.02
CA GLU A 14 24.71 -3.98 -0.39
C GLU A 14 23.25 -4.44 -0.56
N ARG A 15 22.79 -5.36 0.28
CA ARG A 15 21.36 -5.76 0.27
C ARG A 15 20.46 -4.60 0.71
N LEU A 16 20.89 -3.80 1.68
CA LEU A 16 20.13 -2.64 2.12
C LEU A 16 20.05 -1.58 1.02
N GLN A 17 21.17 -1.27 0.36
CA GLN A 17 21.19 -0.35 -0.77
C GLN A 17 20.28 -0.83 -1.90
N LEU A 18 20.35 -2.12 -2.26
CA LEU A 18 19.47 -2.68 -3.30
C LEU A 18 17.99 -2.63 -2.93
N VAL A 19 17.66 -2.82 -1.64
CA VAL A 19 16.27 -2.69 -1.17
C VAL A 19 15.81 -1.24 -1.32
N GLU A 20 16.65 -0.27 -0.98
CA GLU A 20 16.35 1.16 -1.13
C GLU A 20 16.18 1.54 -2.61
N ASP A 21 17.13 1.18 -3.48
CA ASP A 21 17.08 1.49 -4.91
C ASP A 21 15.83 0.89 -5.58
N LEU A 22 15.48 -0.36 -5.23
CA LEU A 22 14.27 -1.00 -5.73
C LEU A 22 13.01 -0.34 -5.20
N TRP A 23 13.01 0.07 -3.92
CA TRP A 23 11.87 0.75 -3.32
C TRP A 23 11.63 2.13 -3.96
N ASP A 24 12.70 2.89 -4.21
CA ASP A 24 12.63 4.17 -4.91
C ASP A 24 12.12 4.00 -6.34
N SER A 25 12.60 2.99 -7.06
CA SER A 25 12.09 2.67 -8.40
C SER A 25 10.60 2.36 -8.40
N ILE A 26 10.13 1.54 -7.45
CA ILE A 26 8.70 1.20 -7.33
C ILE A 26 7.87 2.44 -7.00
N ALA A 27 8.38 3.32 -6.14
CA ALA A 27 7.70 4.56 -5.78
C ALA A 27 7.57 5.52 -6.97
N LEU A 28 8.57 5.59 -7.85
CA LEU A 28 8.51 6.37 -9.09
C LEU A 28 7.49 5.81 -10.09
N ASP A 29 7.31 4.49 -10.10
CA ASP A 29 6.37 3.78 -10.98
C ASP A 29 4.96 3.67 -10.37
N GLN A 30 4.63 4.44 -9.32
CA GLN A 30 3.35 4.33 -8.62
C GLN A 30 2.12 4.57 -9.53
N GLU A 31 2.25 5.45 -10.52
CA GLU A 31 1.21 5.73 -11.54
C GLU A 31 1.06 4.59 -12.56
N SER A 32 2.01 3.64 -12.61
CA SER A 32 1.95 2.47 -13.49
C SER A 32 1.16 1.30 -12.89
N LEU A 33 0.86 1.36 -11.58
CA LEU A 33 0.06 0.35 -10.92
C LEU A 33 -1.37 0.41 -11.48
N PRO A 34 -1.90 -0.71 -12.01
CA PRO A 34 -3.24 -0.70 -12.55
C PRO A 34 -4.23 -0.39 -11.44
N ASP A 35 -5.10 0.58 -11.68
CA ASP A 35 -6.28 0.80 -10.87
C ASP A 35 -7.09 -0.50 -10.84
N HIS A 36 -7.02 -1.23 -9.73
CA HIS A 36 -7.81 -2.44 -9.55
C HIS A 36 -9.28 -2.05 -9.61
N SER A 37 -9.98 -2.48 -10.66
CA SER A 37 -11.37 -2.08 -10.95
C SER A 37 -12.31 -2.29 -9.77
N GLN A 38 -12.07 -3.34 -8.98
CA GLN A 38 -12.80 -3.63 -7.74
C GLN A 38 -12.59 -2.56 -6.65
N ILE A 39 -11.35 -2.07 -6.48
CA ILE A 39 -11.03 -1.00 -5.51
C ILE A 39 -11.69 0.29 -5.95
N VAL A 40 -11.58 0.65 -7.23
CA VAL A 40 -12.21 1.86 -7.80
C VAL A 40 -13.73 1.83 -7.61
N GLN A 41 -14.36 0.68 -7.88
CA GLN A 41 -15.80 0.49 -7.67
C GLN A 41 -16.18 0.67 -6.20
N GLU A 42 -15.42 0.09 -5.28
CA GLU A 42 -15.68 0.21 -3.84
C GLU A 42 -15.52 1.65 -3.34
N ILE A 43 -14.50 2.37 -3.80
CA ILE A 43 -14.30 3.79 -3.46
C ILE A 43 -15.49 4.61 -3.96
N ARG A 44 -15.92 4.42 -5.21
CA ARG A 44 -17.09 5.12 -5.77
C ARG A 44 -18.36 4.83 -4.97
N ARG A 45 -18.59 3.57 -4.60
CA ARG A 45 -19.74 3.15 -3.79
C ARG A 45 -19.73 3.80 -2.40
N ARG A 46 -18.57 3.83 -1.72
CA ARG A 46 -18.43 4.48 -0.41
C ARG A 46 -18.63 5.99 -0.48
N ARG A 47 -18.16 6.63 -1.56
CA ARG A 47 -18.34 8.06 -1.79
C ARG A 47 -19.81 8.40 -1.99
N ALA A 48 -20.53 7.68 -2.86
CA ALA A 48 -21.97 7.89 -3.07
C ALA A 48 -22.77 7.76 -1.76
N ARG A 49 -22.47 6.74 -0.95
CA ARG A 49 -23.08 6.56 0.38
C ARG A 49 -22.79 7.73 1.33
N PHE A 50 -21.58 8.28 1.28
CA PHE A 50 -21.21 9.43 2.10
C PHE A 50 -21.91 10.72 1.63
N ASP A 51 -22.05 10.90 0.32
CA ASP A 51 -22.77 12.05 -0.25
C ASP A 51 -24.26 12.04 0.17
N GLU A 52 -24.89 10.85 0.22
CA GLU A 52 -26.27 10.67 0.72
C GLU A 52 -26.38 10.78 2.25
N ASN A 53 -25.36 10.31 2.98
CA ASN A 53 -25.33 10.31 4.44
C ASN A 53 -23.91 10.64 4.94
N PRO A 54 -23.62 11.92 5.25
CA PRO A 54 -22.32 12.35 5.76
C PRO A 54 -21.94 11.69 7.09
N GLY A 55 -22.92 11.21 7.87
CA GLY A 55 -22.69 10.46 9.11
C GLY A 55 -22.21 9.02 8.91
N SER A 56 -22.19 8.53 7.66
CA SER A 56 -21.71 7.17 7.33
C SER A 56 -20.19 7.04 7.28
N GLY A 57 -19.45 8.15 7.41
CA GLY A 57 -18.01 8.20 7.53
C GLY A 57 -17.53 8.03 8.98
N ILE A 58 -16.25 7.71 9.15
CA ILE A 58 -15.57 7.76 10.44
C ILE A 58 -14.33 8.64 10.32
N ALA A 59 -13.96 9.30 11.41
CA ALA A 59 -12.75 10.09 11.43
C ALA A 59 -11.52 9.21 11.18
N TRP A 60 -10.54 9.72 10.43
CA TRP A 60 -9.30 9.00 10.12
C TRP A 60 -8.57 8.52 11.38
N SER A 61 -8.56 9.35 12.43
CA SER A 61 -7.97 9.00 13.72
C SER A 61 -8.64 7.78 14.38
N GLN A 62 -9.95 7.61 14.20
CA GLN A 62 -10.71 6.48 14.71
C GLN A 62 -10.43 5.21 13.90
N LEU A 63 -10.43 5.30 12.56
CA LEU A 63 -10.08 4.17 11.70
C LEU A 63 -8.64 3.68 11.97
N LYS A 64 -7.69 4.61 12.10
CA LYS A 64 -6.28 4.28 12.41
C LYS A 64 -6.14 3.56 13.75
N LYS A 65 -6.94 3.93 14.76
CA LYS A 65 -6.98 3.20 16.05
C LYS A 65 -7.51 1.78 15.88
N GLN A 66 -8.59 1.59 15.10
CA GLN A 66 -9.16 0.27 14.84
C GLN A 66 -8.17 -0.66 14.13
N ILE A 67 -7.52 -0.18 13.06
CA ILE A 67 -6.52 -0.97 12.31
C ILE A 67 -5.37 -1.40 13.23
N ARG A 68 -4.87 -0.50 14.08
CA ARG A 68 -3.80 -0.83 15.02
C ARG A 68 -4.24 -1.84 16.07
N ALA A 69 -5.48 -1.76 16.54
CA ALA A 69 -6.05 -2.70 17.50
C ALA A 69 -6.32 -4.09 16.89
N SER A 70 -6.59 -4.19 15.58
CA SER A 70 -6.79 -5.48 14.90
C SER A 70 -5.49 -6.24 14.58
N HIS A 71 -4.33 -5.61 14.77
CA HIS A 71 -3.01 -6.20 14.53
C HIS A 71 -2.22 -6.43 15.84
N ALA A 72 -2.86 -6.25 17.00
CA ALA A 72 -2.34 -6.60 18.33
C ALA A 72 -2.95 -7.93 18.80
#